data_AF-E9E9I6-F1
#
_entry.id   AF-E9E9I6-F1
#
_cell.length_a   1.000
_cell.length_b   1.000
_cell.length_c   1.000
_cell.angle_alpha   90.00
_cell.angle_beta   90.00
_cell.angle_gamma   90.00
#
_symmetry.space_group_name_H-M   'P 1'
#
loop_
_entity.id
_entity.type
_entity.pdbx_description
1 polymer ?
#
loop_
_entity_poly.entity_id
_entity_poly.type
_entity_poly.pdbx_seq_one_letter_code
_entity_poly.pdbx_strand_id
1 'polypeptide(L)'
;MLSKPTWSVRSLRNPPPATTAAAPAPTEKITSSQLHHLLRLAALPLPQTPSEEHTMIATLQDELHFVRAVQRVDTAGVEPLRAIQDETDEARRENTITLADMQGLLDAEERVGHYQRPRRVRTRIEDESSEKWDVVGTAGRKAGKYFVVESGKT
;
A
#
# COMPACT_ATOMS: atom_id res chain seq x y z
N MET A 1 37.72 21.58 -9.78
CA MET A 1 36.30 21.97 -9.95
C MET A 1 35.36 21.45 -8.84
N LEU A 2 35.86 20.93 -7.70
CA LEU A 2 35.01 20.55 -6.54
C LEU A 2 35.15 21.49 -5.31
N SER A 3 35.89 22.61 -5.41
CA SER A 3 36.18 23.46 -4.23
C SER A 3 35.05 24.38 -3.79
N LYS A 4 34.00 24.52 -4.61
CA LYS A 4 32.78 25.28 -4.28
C LYS A 4 31.60 24.31 -4.22
N PRO A 5 31.17 23.86 -3.04
CA PRO A 5 30.01 22.99 -2.95
C PRO A 5 28.76 23.81 -3.29
N THR A 6 28.20 23.60 -4.49
CA THR A 6 26.98 24.27 -4.95
C THR A 6 25.73 23.75 -4.23
N TRP A 7 25.77 22.52 -3.70
CA TRP A 7 24.69 21.97 -2.91
C TRP A 7 25.19 20.89 -1.95
N SER A 8 24.66 20.86 -0.73
CA SER A 8 24.89 19.77 0.21
C SER A 8 23.58 19.06 0.48
N VAL A 9 23.59 17.72 0.48
CA VAL A 9 22.40 16.92 0.83
C VAL A 9 21.91 17.24 2.25
N ARG A 10 22.81 17.68 3.14
CA ARG A 10 22.47 18.15 4.49
C ARG A 10 21.55 19.39 4.47
N SER A 11 21.63 20.22 3.43
CA SER A 11 20.76 21.39 3.27
C SER A 11 19.29 21.00 3.04
N LEU A 12 18.99 19.77 2.59
CA LEU A 12 17.62 19.24 2.49
C LEU A 12 17.04 18.79 3.84
N ARG A 13 17.88 18.59 4.86
CA ARG A 13 17.47 18.17 6.21
C ARG A 13 17.13 19.34 7.14
N ASN A 14 17.52 20.55 6.77
CA ASN A 14 17.24 21.73 7.56
C ASN A 14 16.00 22.43 6.99
N PRO A 15 15.00 22.78 7.81
CA PRO A 15 13.91 23.63 7.34
C PRO A 15 14.53 24.95 6.82
N PRO A 16 14.16 25.42 5.62
CA PRO A 16 14.65 26.71 5.16
C PRO A 16 14.19 27.78 6.16
N PRO A 17 15.06 28.74 6.54
CA PRO A 17 14.57 29.94 7.20
C PRO A 17 13.56 30.59 6.26
N ALA A 18 12.40 30.98 6.81
CA ALA A 18 11.32 31.62 6.06
C ALA A 18 11.86 32.81 5.26
N THR A 19 12.20 32.58 4.01
CA THR A 19 12.67 33.60 3.08
C THR A 19 11.64 33.64 1.96
N THR A 20 10.75 34.61 2.09
CA THR A 20 10.00 35.31 1.05
C THR A 20 9.67 34.50 -0.22
N ALA A 21 8.45 33.92 -0.28
CA ALA A 21 7.56 33.82 -1.47
C ALA A 21 6.63 32.60 -1.50
N ALA A 22 6.70 31.67 -0.54
CA ALA A 22 5.67 30.63 -0.38
C ALA A 22 5.30 30.54 1.09
N ALA A 23 4.02 30.76 1.41
CA ALA A 23 3.50 30.58 2.75
C ALA A 23 3.91 29.18 3.26
N PRO A 24 4.54 29.07 4.46
CA PRO A 24 4.83 27.77 5.01
C PRO A 24 3.49 27.06 5.22
N ALA A 25 3.26 25.97 4.49
CA ALA A 25 2.20 25.03 4.84
C ALA A 25 2.37 24.74 6.34
N PRO A 26 1.30 24.81 7.15
CA PRO A 26 1.41 24.60 8.58
C PRO A 26 2.13 23.29 8.79
N THR A 27 3.25 23.32 9.52
CA THR A 27 3.88 22.09 10.01
C THR A 27 2.89 21.48 10.98
N GLU A 28 1.94 20.71 10.44
CA GLU A 28 0.94 20.00 11.21
C GLU A 28 1.73 19.04 12.09
N LYS A 29 1.79 19.37 13.39
CA LYS A 29 2.49 18.58 14.38
C LYS A 29 1.61 17.36 14.64
N ILE A 30 2.18 16.17 14.50
CA ILE A 30 1.49 14.94 14.85
C ILE A 30 1.12 14.99 16.33
N THR A 31 -0.17 14.87 16.62
CA THR A 31 -0.70 14.79 17.97
C THR A 31 -0.64 13.35 18.48
N SER A 32 -0.65 13.18 19.82
CA SER A 32 -0.78 11.87 20.48
C SER A 32 -1.97 11.06 19.93
N SER A 33 -3.15 11.71 19.79
CA SER A 33 -4.35 11.07 19.24
C SER A 33 -4.15 10.55 17.82
N GLN A 34 -3.45 11.31 16.97
CA GLN A 34 -3.12 10.88 15.61
C GLN A 34 -2.14 9.71 15.63
N LEU A 35 -1.11 9.73 16.48
CA LEU A 35 -0.19 8.60 16.64
C LEU A 35 -0.96 7.33 17.05
N HIS A 36 -1.81 7.41 18.07
CA HIS A 36 -2.62 6.27 18.52
C HIS A 36 -3.57 5.75 17.43
N HIS A 37 -4.12 6.66 16.63
CA HIS A 37 -4.95 6.28 15.49
C HIS A 37 -4.14 5.52 14.43
N LEU A 38 -2.94 6.00 14.09
CA LEU A 38 -2.04 5.33 13.14
C LEU A 38 -1.61 3.95 13.64
N LEU A 39 -1.27 3.82 14.91
CA LEU A 39 -0.91 2.53 15.51
C LEU A 39 -2.06 1.53 15.41
N ARG A 40 -3.30 1.97 15.64
CA ARG A 40 -4.48 1.13 15.48
C ARG A 40 -4.68 0.69 14.03
N LEU A 41 -4.49 1.59 13.06
CA LEU A 41 -4.58 1.23 11.63
C LEU A 41 -3.50 0.24 11.21
N ALA A 42 -2.30 0.36 11.77
CA ALA A 42 -1.18 -0.55 11.54
C ALA A 42 -1.24 -1.84 12.37
N ALA A 43 -2.28 -2.03 13.19
CA ALA A 43 -2.41 -3.13 14.15
C ALA A 43 -1.19 -3.28 15.10
N LEU A 44 -0.59 -2.16 15.47
CA LEU A 44 0.52 -2.07 16.42
C LEU A 44 0.03 -1.73 17.83
N PRO A 45 0.75 -2.17 18.88
CA PRO A 45 0.40 -1.83 20.27
C PRO A 45 0.58 -0.33 20.54
N LEU A 46 -0.14 0.18 21.53
CA LEU A 46 0.02 1.54 22.05
C LEU A 46 1.35 1.66 22.83
N PRO A 47 1.97 2.86 22.84
CA PRO A 47 3.21 3.09 23.58
C PRO A 47 3.00 2.84 25.07
N GLN A 48 3.97 2.20 25.71
CA GLN A 48 3.87 1.85 27.14
C GLN A 48 4.28 3.01 28.04
N THR A 49 5.07 3.95 27.50
CA THR A 49 5.59 5.09 28.25
C THR A 49 5.47 6.39 27.45
N PRO A 50 5.35 7.55 28.12
CA PRO A 50 5.30 8.84 27.43
C PRO A 50 6.61 9.20 26.71
N SER A 51 7.75 8.67 27.18
CA SER A 51 9.06 8.86 26.53
C SER A 51 9.12 8.15 25.17
N GLU A 52 8.61 6.91 25.13
CA GLU A 52 8.49 6.13 23.90
C GLU A 52 7.56 6.85 22.91
N GLU A 53 6.40 7.31 23.37
CA GLU A 53 5.45 8.06 22.56
C GLU A 53 6.09 9.33 21.94
N HIS A 54 6.79 10.12 22.76
CA HIS A 54 7.50 11.31 22.28
C HIS A 54 8.55 10.96 21.23
N THR A 55 9.28 9.86 21.41
CA THR A 55 10.28 9.38 20.46
C THR A 55 9.65 8.99 19.13
N MET A 56 8.51 8.27 19.16
CA MET A 56 7.76 7.90 17.96
C MET A 56 7.24 9.13 17.20
N ILE A 57 6.70 10.12 17.92
CA ILE A 57 6.23 11.38 17.32
C ILE A 57 7.40 12.13 16.66
N ALA A 58 8.55 12.22 17.32
CA ALA A 58 9.74 12.88 16.77
C ALA A 58 10.22 12.20 15.49
N THR A 59 10.32 10.87 15.48
CA THR A 59 10.70 10.09 14.29
C THR A 59 9.73 10.33 13.13
N LEU A 60 8.42 10.27 13.37
CA LEU A 60 7.43 10.51 12.31
C LEU A 60 7.49 11.94 11.76
N GLN A 61 7.83 12.93 12.60
CA GLN A 61 8.01 14.31 12.16
C GLN A 61 9.22 14.45 11.22
N ASP A 62 10.33 13.78 11.54
CA ASP A 62 11.52 13.75 10.70
C ASP A 62 11.26 13.05 9.36
N GLU A 63 10.53 11.93 9.38
CA GLU A 63 10.12 11.20 8.17
C GLU A 63 9.20 12.06 7.29
N LEU A 64 8.19 12.72 7.86
CA LEU A 64 7.32 13.63 7.13
C LEU A 64 8.06 14.84 6.56
N HIS A 65 9.09 15.33 7.25
CA HIS A 65 9.92 16.40 6.72
C HIS A 65 10.57 15.99 5.40
N PHE A 66 11.13 14.78 5.36
CA PHE A 66 11.71 14.23 4.14
C PHE A 66 10.66 14.04 3.03
N VAL A 67 9.50 13.45 3.33
CA VAL A 67 8.42 13.24 2.35
C VAL A 67 7.95 14.57 1.77
N ARG A 68 7.78 15.61 2.60
CA ARG A 68 7.39 16.95 2.13
C ARG A 68 8.44 17.58 1.23
N ALA A 69 9.73 17.28 1.41
CA ALA A 69 10.76 17.74 0.50
C ALA A 69 10.62 17.08 -0.89
N VAL A 70 10.27 15.79 -0.95
CA VAL A 70 9.98 15.08 -2.20
C VAL A 70 8.73 15.64 -2.89
N GLN A 71 7.68 15.95 -2.12
CA GLN A 71 6.42 16.52 -2.64
C GLN A 71 6.57 17.91 -3.28
N ARG A 72 7.67 18.62 -3.02
CA ARG A 72 7.93 19.95 -3.63
C ARG A 72 8.40 19.87 -5.08
N VAL A 73 8.73 18.68 -5.59
CA VAL A 73 9.15 18.51 -6.98
C VAL A 73 7.93 18.72 -7.89
N ASP A 74 8.12 19.51 -8.96
CA ASP A 74 7.08 19.71 -9.96
C ASP A 74 6.83 18.41 -10.72
N THR A 75 5.61 17.91 -10.63
CA THR A 75 5.14 16.70 -11.32
C THR A 75 4.11 17.01 -12.41
N ALA A 76 4.01 18.26 -12.86
CA ALA A 76 3.11 18.64 -13.93
C ALA A 76 3.40 17.83 -15.22
N GLY A 77 2.37 17.15 -15.73
CA GLY A 77 2.46 16.34 -16.95
C GLY A 77 3.12 14.97 -16.77
N VAL A 78 3.42 14.55 -15.53
CA VAL A 78 3.98 13.23 -15.24
C VAL A 78 2.88 12.30 -14.72
N GLU A 79 2.67 11.15 -15.39
CA GLU A 79 1.74 10.14 -14.90
C GLU A 79 2.31 9.36 -13.71
N PRO A 80 1.49 8.99 -12.70
CA PRO A 80 1.97 8.19 -11.58
C PRO A 80 2.49 6.82 -12.02
N LEU A 81 3.72 6.49 -11.62
CA LEU A 81 4.34 5.19 -11.88
C LEU A 81 3.52 4.08 -11.19
N ARG A 82 3.05 3.10 -11.97
CA ARG A 82 2.27 1.96 -11.47
C ARG A 82 3.12 0.74 -11.17
N ALA A 83 4.03 0.42 -12.09
CA ALA A 83 4.96 -0.69 -11.99
C ALA A 83 6.17 -0.38 -12.87
N ILE A 84 7.33 -0.97 -12.54
CA ILE A 84 8.50 -0.90 -13.40
C ILE A 84 8.35 -2.01 -14.45
N GLN A 85 7.88 -1.64 -15.63
CA GLN A 85 7.61 -2.56 -16.74
C GLN A 85 8.10 -1.95 -18.05
N ASP A 86 8.14 -2.77 -19.10
CA ASP A 86 8.29 -2.29 -20.45
C ASP A 86 7.00 -1.57 -20.87
N GLU A 87 7.08 -0.25 -21.06
CA GLU A 87 5.96 0.60 -21.46
C GLU A 87 5.89 0.80 -22.98
N THR A 88 6.61 0.01 -23.78
CA THR A 88 6.43 0.03 -25.23
C THR A 88 4.99 -0.36 -25.60
N ASP A 89 4.50 0.16 -26.72
CA ASP A 89 3.15 -0.18 -27.20
C ASP A 89 3.00 -1.67 -27.51
N GLU A 90 4.10 -2.35 -27.85
CA GLU A 90 4.16 -3.79 -28.06
C GLU A 90 3.94 -4.54 -26.73
N ALA A 91 4.73 -4.22 -25.70
CA ALA A 91 4.57 -4.83 -24.37
C ALA A 91 3.20 -4.52 -23.75
N ARG A 92 2.64 -3.33 -23.99
CA ARG A 92 1.26 -3.00 -23.59
C ARG A 92 0.24 -3.88 -24.28
N ARG A 93 0.36 -4.13 -25.59
CA ARG A 93 -0.57 -5.02 -26.32
C ARG A 93 -0.49 -6.45 -25.85
N GLU A 94 0.72 -6.96 -25.60
CA GLU A 94 0.93 -8.33 -25.11
C GLU A 94 0.35 -8.54 -23.71
N ASN A 95 0.51 -7.56 -22.80
CA ASN A 95 0.00 -7.65 -21.44
C ASN A 95 -1.50 -7.31 -21.32
N THR A 96 -2.12 -6.77 -22.37
CA THR A 96 -3.55 -6.41 -22.34
C THR A 96 -4.40 -7.66 -22.57
N ILE A 97 -5.12 -8.08 -21.53
CA ILE A 97 -6.16 -9.10 -21.65
C ILE A 97 -7.35 -8.48 -22.38
N THR A 98 -7.62 -8.98 -23.58
CA THR A 98 -8.73 -8.52 -24.43
C THR A 98 -10.00 -9.33 -24.17
N LEU A 99 -11.14 -8.82 -24.68
CA LEU A 99 -12.40 -9.57 -24.66
C LEU A 99 -12.29 -10.88 -25.45
N ALA A 100 -11.47 -10.93 -26.51
CA ALA A 100 -11.24 -12.14 -27.27
C ALA A 100 -10.59 -13.23 -26.40
N ASP A 101 -9.63 -12.84 -25.56
CA ASP A 101 -8.95 -13.77 -24.64
C ASP A 101 -9.92 -14.33 -23.59
N MET A 102 -10.93 -13.55 -23.21
CA MET A 102 -11.96 -13.95 -22.26
C MET A 102 -13.18 -14.64 -22.89
N GLN A 103 -13.30 -14.64 -24.22
CA GLN A 103 -14.53 -15.01 -24.91
C GLN A 103 -14.95 -16.45 -24.60
N GLY A 104 -14.02 -17.40 -24.61
CA GLY A 104 -14.33 -18.79 -24.26
C GLY A 104 -14.83 -18.99 -22.82
N LEU A 105 -14.40 -18.15 -21.88
CA LEU A 105 -14.90 -18.17 -20.50
C LEU A 105 -16.29 -17.52 -20.38
N LEU A 106 -16.52 -16.44 -21.14
CA LEU A 106 -17.80 -15.74 -21.17
C LEU A 106 -18.89 -16.58 -21.86
N ASP A 107 -18.54 -17.29 -22.92
CA ASP A 107 -19.44 -18.20 -23.65
C ASP A 107 -19.85 -19.41 -22.80
N ALA A 108 -19.01 -19.80 -21.83
CA ALA A 108 -19.30 -20.85 -20.87
C ALA A 108 -20.21 -20.39 -19.71
N GLU A 109 -20.61 -19.11 -19.64
CA GLU A 109 -21.53 -18.61 -18.62
C GLU A 109 -22.97 -19.10 -18.87
N GLU A 110 -23.65 -19.49 -17.80
CA GLU A 110 -25.05 -19.93 -17.87
C GLU A 110 -25.98 -18.76 -17.58
N ARG A 111 -27.07 -18.64 -18.33
CA ARG A 111 -28.11 -17.64 -18.06
C ARG A 111 -29.13 -18.20 -17.08
N VAL A 112 -29.26 -17.57 -15.92
CA VAL A 112 -30.08 -18.09 -14.82
C VAL A 112 -31.25 -17.15 -14.49
N GLY A 113 -32.41 -17.76 -14.21
CA GLY A 113 -33.63 -17.09 -13.76
C GLY A 113 -34.46 -16.43 -14.88
N HIS A 114 -35.56 -15.80 -14.50
CA HIS A 114 -36.50 -15.17 -15.45
C HIS A 114 -35.85 -14.08 -16.31
N TYR A 115 -34.95 -13.30 -15.72
CA TYR A 115 -34.24 -12.21 -16.40
C TYR A 115 -32.95 -12.65 -17.11
N GLN A 116 -32.66 -13.96 -17.19
CA GLN A 116 -31.55 -14.52 -17.99
C GLN A 116 -30.19 -13.86 -17.70
N ARG A 117 -29.89 -13.62 -16.42
CA ARG A 117 -28.62 -12.98 -16.03
C ARG A 117 -27.47 -13.97 -16.20
N PRO A 118 -26.38 -13.60 -16.88
CA PRO A 118 -25.19 -14.45 -17.00
C PRO A 118 -24.60 -14.75 -15.62
N ARG A 119 -24.27 -16.02 -15.37
CA ARG A 119 -23.57 -16.48 -14.18
C ARG A 119 -22.45 -17.42 -14.58
N ARG A 120 -21.27 -17.20 -13.99
CA ARG A 120 -20.12 -18.09 -14.16
C ARG A 120 -20.43 -19.47 -13.59
N VAL A 121 -20.25 -20.50 -14.41
CA VAL A 121 -20.31 -21.90 -14.00
C VAL A 121 -19.06 -22.21 -13.20
N ARG A 122 -19.22 -22.55 -11.91
CA ARG A 122 -18.10 -22.95 -11.05
C ARG A 122 -17.82 -24.43 -11.27
N THR A 123 -17.02 -24.74 -12.29
CA THR A 123 -16.47 -26.08 -12.43
C THR A 123 -15.46 -26.31 -11.33
N ARG A 124 -15.59 -27.41 -10.59
CA ARG A 124 -14.57 -27.83 -9.63
C ARG A 124 -13.36 -28.28 -10.46
N ILE A 125 -12.32 -27.46 -10.48
CA ILE A 125 -11.03 -27.85 -11.04
C ILE A 125 -10.44 -28.83 -10.02
N GLU A 126 -10.52 -30.12 -10.33
CA GLU A 126 -9.78 -31.15 -9.60
C GLU A 126 -8.35 -31.14 -10.15
N ASP A 127 -7.51 -30.28 -9.58
CA ASP A 127 -6.08 -30.29 -9.88
C ASP A 127 -5.48 -31.60 -9.32
N GLU A 128 -5.27 -32.59 -10.19
CA GLU A 128 -4.54 -33.83 -9.87
C GLU A 128 -3.12 -33.55 -9.33
N SER A 129 -2.55 -32.38 -9.68
CA SER A 129 -1.27 -31.87 -9.19
C SER A 129 -1.38 -30.97 -7.95
N SER A 130 -2.58 -30.74 -7.41
CA SER A 130 -2.70 -30.02 -6.16
C SER A 130 -2.13 -30.89 -5.05
N GLU A 131 -0.94 -30.53 -4.58
CA GLU A 131 -0.41 -31.07 -3.34
C GLU A 131 -1.51 -30.99 -2.29
N LYS A 132 -1.77 -32.08 -1.57
CA LYS A 132 -2.69 -32.10 -0.42
C LYS A 132 -2.11 -31.21 0.67
N TRP A 133 -2.22 -29.90 0.49
CA TRP A 133 -1.69 -28.88 1.37
C TRP A 133 -2.51 -28.88 2.65
N ASP A 134 -1.82 -29.02 3.78
CA ASP A 134 -2.44 -28.84 5.08
C ASP A 134 -2.70 -27.33 5.30
N VAL A 135 -3.94 -26.92 5.02
CA VAL A 135 -4.42 -25.53 5.15
C VAL A 135 -4.09 -24.92 6.51
N VAL A 136 -4.04 -25.73 7.57
CA VAL A 136 -3.79 -25.29 8.94
C VAL A 136 -2.43 -25.79 9.47
N GLY A 137 -1.54 -26.25 8.59
CA GLY A 137 -0.26 -26.85 8.95
C GLY A 137 0.70 -25.86 9.61
N THR A 138 0.67 -24.60 9.15
CA THR A 138 1.53 -23.51 9.66
C THR A 138 0.86 -22.68 10.77
N ALA A 139 -0.36 -23.04 11.18
CA ALA A 139 -1.11 -22.27 12.17
C ALA A 139 -0.54 -22.45 13.58
N GLY A 140 -0.22 -21.34 14.27
CA GLY A 140 0.21 -21.38 15.68
C GLY A 140 -0.87 -21.91 16.64
N ARG A 141 -2.16 -21.73 16.32
CA ARG A 141 -3.31 -22.30 17.06
C ARG A 141 -4.38 -22.77 16.09
N LYS A 142 -4.88 -24.00 16.29
CA LYS A 142 -5.96 -24.59 15.48
C LYS A 142 -6.93 -25.42 16.33
N ALA A 143 -8.18 -25.44 15.91
CA ALA A 143 -9.22 -26.32 16.43
C ALA A 143 -9.82 -27.10 15.27
N GLY A 144 -9.36 -28.34 15.08
CA GLY A 144 -9.72 -29.15 13.92
C GLY A 144 -9.30 -28.47 12.61
N LYS A 145 -10.28 -28.06 11.80
CA LYS A 145 -10.10 -27.43 10.48
C LYS A 145 -10.15 -25.90 10.52
N TYR A 146 -10.15 -25.29 11.71
CA TYR A 146 -10.33 -23.86 11.88
C TYR A 146 -9.10 -23.21 12.55
N PHE A 147 -8.78 -21.99 12.13
CA PHE A 147 -7.85 -21.12 12.84
C PHE A 147 -8.51 -20.60 14.12
N VAL A 148 -7.77 -20.55 15.22
CA VAL A 148 -8.26 -20.05 16.51
C VAL A 148 -7.57 -18.74 16.84
N VAL A 149 -8.37 -17.70 17.03
CA VAL A 149 -7.94 -16.37 17.45
C VAL A 149 -8.62 -16.07 18.78
N GLU A 150 -7.88 -15.48 19.71
CA GLU A 150 -8.47 -14.96 20.95
C GLU A 150 -9.30 -13.73 20.62
N SER A 151 -10.60 -13.79 20.90
CA SER A 151 -11.42 -12.59 20.92
C SER A 151 -11.08 -11.82 22.19
N GLY A 152 -10.39 -10.68 22.07
CA GLY A 152 -10.32 -9.72 23.16
C GLY A 152 -11.74 -9.24 23.46
N LYS A 153 -12.23 -9.45 24.69
CA LYS A 153 -13.37 -8.67 25.19
C LYS A 153 -12.90 -7.21 25.22
N THR A 154 -13.52 -6.39 24.38
CA THR A 154 -13.44 -4.93 24.47
C THR A 154 -13.91 -4.45 25.82
#